data_AF-A0A9E4LNB8-F1
#
_entry.id   AF-A0A9E4LNB8-F1
#
_cell.length_a   1.000
_cell.length_b   1.000
_cell.length_c   1.000
_cell.angle_alpha   90.00
_cell.angle_beta   90.00
_cell.angle_gamma   90.00
#
_symmetry.space_group_name_H-M   'P 1'
#
loop_
_entity.id
_entity.type
_entity.pdbx_description
1 polymer ?
#
loop_
_entity_poly.entity_id
_entity_poly.type
_entity_poly.pdbx_seq_one_letter_code
_entity_poly.pdbx_strand_id
1 'polypeptide(L)'
;MELLEALGSDLHLVERFSLLDADTLLYRFTVDDETAFTQPWSVETTMTRSADPLFEYACHEGNYGLFNILAGARAESRTAGP
;
A
#
# COMPACT_ATOMS: atom_id res chain seq x y z
N MET A 1 -1.26 2.27 1.96
CA MET A 1 -1.82 3.55 2.46
C MET A 1 -2.00 4.55 1.32
N GLU A 2 -1.23 4.40 0.23
CA GLU A 2 -1.46 4.99 -1.12
C GLU A 2 -2.94 5.13 -1.54
N LEU A 3 -3.80 4.13 -1.28
CA LEU A 3 -5.22 4.20 -1.66
C LEU A 3 -5.98 5.38 -1.02
N LEU A 4 -5.49 5.91 0.12
CA LEU A 4 -6.10 7.05 0.79
C LEU A 4 -5.48 8.39 0.38
N GLU A 5 -4.36 8.40 -0.36
CA GLU A 5 -3.72 9.65 -0.82
C GLU A 5 -4.56 10.42 -1.84
N ALA A 6 -5.48 9.72 -2.53
CA ALA A 6 -6.45 10.34 -3.41
C ALA A 6 -7.60 11.03 -2.65
N LEU A 7 -7.74 10.79 -1.34
CA LEU A 7 -8.71 11.48 -0.51
C LEU A 7 -8.13 12.84 -0.13
N GLY A 8 -8.89 13.90 -0.38
CA GLY A 8 -8.42 15.28 -0.35
C GLY A 8 -8.14 15.80 1.06
N SER A 9 -8.14 17.13 1.21
CA SER A 9 -7.90 17.80 2.49
C SER A 9 -8.90 17.46 3.60
N ASP A 10 -10.04 16.89 3.23
CA ASP A 10 -11.13 16.53 4.14
C ASP A 10 -10.92 15.14 4.78
N LEU A 11 -9.90 14.39 4.33
CA LEU A 11 -9.53 13.11 4.94
C LEU A 11 -9.04 13.34 6.38
N HIS A 12 -9.75 12.73 7.33
CA HIS A 12 -9.28 12.52 8.68
C HIS A 12 -9.07 11.02 8.94
N LEU A 13 -7.80 10.62 9.12
CA LEU A 13 -7.42 9.25 9.41
C LEU A 13 -7.07 9.11 10.90
N VAL A 14 -7.74 8.21 11.61
CA VAL A 14 -7.42 7.89 13.01
C VAL A 14 -6.82 6.49 13.10
N GLU A 15 -5.55 6.43 13.46
CA GLU A 15 -4.81 5.18 13.62
C GLU A 15 -4.67 4.81 15.10
N ARG A 16 -4.86 3.52 15.43
CA ARG A 16 -4.72 2.96 16.76
C ARG A 16 -3.89 1.69 16.71
N PHE A 17 -2.84 1.67 17.52
CA PHE A 17 -1.95 0.53 17.69
C PHE A 17 -2.13 -0.02 19.10
N SER A 18 -2.43 -1.31 19.22
CA SER A 18 -2.65 -1.98 20.50
C SER A 18 -1.90 -3.30 20.53
N LEU A 19 -1.09 -3.55 21.56
CA LEU A 19 -0.51 -4.87 21.76
C LEU A 19 -1.61 -5.81 22.26
N LEU A 20 -1.87 -6.89 21.52
CA LEU A 20 -2.77 -7.96 21.96
C LEU A 20 -2.04 -8.93 22.90
N ASP A 21 -0.77 -9.17 22.61
CA ASP A 21 0.13 -10.02 23.37
C ASP A 21 1.59 -9.62 23.09
N ALA A 22 2.52 -10.50 23.49
CA ALA A 22 3.95 -10.27 23.30
C ALA A 22 4.35 -10.20 21.82
N ASP A 23 3.68 -10.88 20.89
CA ASP A 23 4.13 -11.02 19.51
C ASP A 23 3.14 -10.45 18.48
N THR A 24 2.00 -9.94 18.93
CA THR A 24 0.92 -9.47 18.06
C THR A 24 0.54 -8.02 18.35
N LEU A 25 0.65 -7.17 17.33
CA LEU A 25 0.14 -5.81 17.32
C LEU A 25 -1.18 -5.77 16.54
N LEU A 26 -2.27 -5.34 17.17
CA LEU A 26 -3.49 -4.96 16.47
C LEU A 26 -3.33 -3.53 15.96
N TYR A 27 -3.37 -3.38 14.64
CA TYR A 27 -3.46 -2.10 13.97
C TYR A 27 -4.88 -1.91 13.48
N ARG A 28 -5.50 -0.81 13.93
CA ARG A 28 -6.82 -0.36 13.50
C ARG A 28 -6.70 1.04 12.93
N PHE A 29 -7.33 1.28 11.79
CA PHE A 29 -7.52 2.64 11.30
C PHE A 29 -8.99 2.90 10.98
N THR A 30 -9.42 4.15 11.20
CA THR A 30 -10.74 4.65 10.83
C THR A 30 -10.56 5.76 9.81
N VAL A 31 -11.23 5.63 8.67
CA VAL A 31 -11.30 6.66 7.63
C VAL A 31 -12.57 7.47 7.86
N ASP A 32 -12.40 8.78 8.03
CA ASP A 32 -13.47 9.76 8.21
C ASP A 32 -13.32 10.83 7.13
N ASP A 33 -14.17 10.74 6.10
CA ASP A 33 -14.23 11.67 4.97
C ASP A 33 -15.65 11.67 4.40
N GLU A 34 -16.42 12.71 4.73
CA GLU A 34 -17.82 12.88 4.28
C GLU A 34 -17.95 13.19 2.78
N THR A 35 -16.86 13.61 2.13
CA THR A 35 -16.85 13.90 0.68
C THR A 35 -16.71 12.63 -0.15
N ALA A 36 -16.05 11.61 0.41
CA ALA A 36 -15.81 10.33 -0.25
C ALA A 36 -16.79 9.23 0.19
N PHE A 37 -17.24 9.25 1.45
CA PHE A 37 -18.04 8.18 2.05
C PHE A 37 -19.25 8.72 2.81
N THR A 38 -20.33 7.94 2.88
CA THR A 38 -21.56 8.34 3.59
C THR A 38 -21.47 8.22 5.10
N GLN A 39 -20.44 7.53 5.61
CA GLN A 39 -20.16 7.36 7.03
C GLN A 39 -18.70 6.93 7.23
N PRO A 40 -18.12 7.18 8.41
CA PRO A 40 -16.81 6.65 8.76
C PRO A 40 -16.80 5.12 8.77
N TRP A 41 -15.69 4.52 8.34
CA TRP A 41 -15.49 3.08 8.35
C TRP A 41 -14.12 2.72 8.89
N SER A 42 -13.96 1.48 9.36
CA SER A 42 -12.73 1.03 10.02
C SER A 42 -12.25 -0.31 9.48
N VAL A 43 -10.94 -0.51 9.52
CA VAL A 43 -10.27 -1.78 9.22
C VAL A 43 -9.38 -2.16 10.39
N GLU A 44 -9.28 -3.47 10.62
CA GLU A 44 -8.40 -4.07 11.61
C GLU A 44 -7.51 -5.11 10.97
N THR A 45 -6.23 -5.07 11.31
CA THR A 45 -5.25 -6.06 10.88
C THR A 45 -4.27 -6.36 12.01
N THR A 46 -3.83 -7.60 12.08
CA THR A 46 -2.80 -8.03 13.04
C THR A 46 -1.44 -8.02 12.36
N MET A 47 -0.46 -7.43 13.02
CA MET A 47 0.94 -7.45 12.61
C MET A 47 1.72 -8.33 13.57
N THR A 48 2.45 -9.31 13.02
CA THR A 48 3.33 -10.18 13.80
C THR A 48 4.68 -9.47 14.03
N ARG A 49 5.23 -9.61 15.24
CA ARG A 49 6.57 -9.12 15.59
C ARG A 49 7.61 -9.73 14.65
N SER A 50 8.48 -8.88 14.11
CA SER A 50 9.63 -9.29 13.30
C SER A 50 10.92 -8.69 13.87
N ALA A 51 12.02 -9.43 13.72
CA ALA A 51 13.37 -8.94 14.01
C ALA A 51 14.00 -8.22 12.80
N ASP A 52 13.41 -8.38 11.62
CA ASP A 52 13.88 -7.74 10.40
C ASP A 52 13.48 -6.25 10.38
N PRO A 53 14.24 -5.39 9.67
CA PRO A 53 13.85 -4.00 9.49
C PRO A 53 12.49 -3.88 8.80
N LEU A 54 11.69 -2.91 9.25
CA LEU A 54 10.48 -2.50 8.55
C LEU A 54 10.89 -1.74 7.28
N PHE A 55 10.54 -2.30 6.12
CA PHE A 55 10.69 -1.64 4.84
C PHE A 55 9.35 -1.07 4.39
N GLU A 56 9.35 0.16 3.90
CA GLU A 56 8.18 0.76 3.27
C GLU A 56 7.85 -0.01 1.99
N TYR A 57 6.56 -0.35 1.81
CA TYR A 57 6.09 -1.06 0.63
C TYR A 57 6.31 -0.27 -0.68
N ALA A 58 6.59 1.04 -0.58
CA ALA A 58 6.95 1.92 -1.69
C ALA A 58 8.16 1.44 -2.51
N CYS A 59 9.00 0.51 -2.03
CA CYS A 59 10.00 -0.13 -2.90
C CYS A 59 9.41 -0.92 -4.08
N HIS A 60 8.13 -1.29 -4.02
CA HIS A 60 7.40 -1.90 -5.15
C HIS A 60 6.56 -0.89 -5.95
N GLU A 61 6.39 0.32 -5.43
CA GLU A 61 5.76 1.43 -6.14
C GLU A 61 6.74 1.92 -7.22
N GLY A 62 6.39 1.72 -8.49
CA GLY A 62 7.32 1.90 -9.60
C GLY A 62 8.18 0.66 -9.91
N ASN A 63 7.73 -0.56 -9.57
CA ASN A 63 8.31 -1.79 -10.12
C ASN A 63 8.04 -1.89 -11.64
N TYR A 64 8.86 -1.18 -12.43
CA TYR A 64 8.88 -1.24 -13.89
C TYR A 64 9.62 -2.48 -14.39
N GLY A 65 10.03 -3.42 -13.52
CA GLY A 65 10.77 -4.61 -13.92
C GLY A 65 10.04 -5.38 -15.01
N LEU A 66 8.76 -5.70 -14.79
CA LEU A 66 7.95 -6.40 -15.79
C LEU A 66 7.74 -5.57 -17.06
N PHE A 67 7.44 -4.27 -16.92
CA PHE A 67 7.27 -3.38 -18.07
C PHE A 67 8.53 -3.30 -18.94
N ASN A 68 9.70 -3.12 -18.32
CA ASN A 68 11.00 -2.99 -18.98
C ASN A 68 11.42 -4.31 -19.66
N ILE A 69 11.18 -5.47 -19.02
CA ILE A 69 11.41 -6.79 -19.61
C ILE A 69 10.62 -6.93 -20.91
N LEU A 70 9.32 -6.61 -20.88
CA LEU A 70 8.45 -6.72 -22.05
C LEU A 70 8.79 -5.67 -23.12
N ALA A 71 9.20 -4.47 -22.73
CA ALA A 71 9.65 -3.43 -23.66
C ALA A 71 10.93 -3.84 -24.39
N GLY A 72 11.90 -4.45 -23.69
CA GLY A 72 13.13 -4.99 -24.26
C GLY A 72 12.85 -6.08 -25.30
N ALA A 73 12.03 -7.07 -24.97
CA ALA A 73 11.65 -8.14 -25.90
C ALA A 73 10.98 -7.60 -27.18
N ARG A 74 10.14 -6.55 -27.06
CA ARG A 74 9.52 -5.89 -28.22
C ARG A 74 10.52 -5.10 -29.07
N ALA A 75 11.52 -4.49 -28.44
CA ALA A 75 12.60 -3.80 -29.16
C ALA A 75 13.43 -4.80 -29.97
N GLU A 76 13.82 -5.93 -29.35
CA GLU A 76 14.51 -7.02 -30.03
C GLU A 76 13.72 -7.57 -31.22
N SER A 77 12.41 -7.80 -31.03
CA SER A 77 11.52 -8.29 -32.10
C SER A 77 11.44 -7.31 -33.28
N ARG A 78 11.47 -5.99 -33.03
CA ARG A 78 11.50 -4.98 -34.11
C ARG A 78 12.83 -4.93 -34.83
N THR A 79 13.94 -5.11 -34.13
CA THR A 79 15.28 -5.12 -34.74
C THR A 79 15.57 -6.40 -35.51
N ALA A 80 14.96 -7.53 -35.13
CA ALA A 80 15.14 -8.82 -35.79
C ALA A 80 14.49 -8.88 -37.19
N GLY A 81 13.57 -7.96 -37.51
CA GLY A 81 12.78 -8.01 -38.75
C GLY A 81 11.77 -9.17 -38.77
N PRO A 82 10.81 -9.18 -39.71
CA PRO A 82 9.96 -10.35 -39.95
C PRO A 82 10.76 -11.57 -40.45
#